data_AF-A0A3D3FZ96-F1
#
_entry.id   AF-A0A3D3FZ96-F1
#
_cell.length_a   1.000
_cell.length_b   1.000
_cell.length_c   1.000
_cell.angle_alpha   90.00
_cell.angle_beta   90.00
_cell.angle_gamma   90.00
#
_symmetry.space_group_name_H-M   'P 1'
#
loop_
_entity.id
_entity.type
_entity.pdbx_description
1 polymer ?
#
loop_
_entity_poly.entity_id
_entity_poly.type
_entity_poly.pdbx_seq_one_letter_code
_entity_poly.pdbx_strand_id
1 'polypeptide(L)'
;KPDGKLTFDRLSSVFVSNTVHEENQPSHLKLADASIPVEVNLPKYDEPAQRYCPAGVYEIVQEETGPRFQINAANCVHCKT
;
A
#
# COMPACT_ATOMS: atom_id res chain seq x y z
N LYS A 1 14.94 4.46 10.88
CA LYS A 1 15.43 4.17 9.52
C LYS A 1 16.09 2.79 9.55
N PRO A 2 15.93 1.95 8.51
CA PRO A 2 16.55 0.63 8.45
C PRO A 2 18.08 0.73 8.29
N ASP A 3 18.81 -0.27 8.79
CA ASP A 3 20.28 -0.35 8.76
C ASP A 3 20.84 -1.30 7.69
N GLY A 4 19.97 -2.06 7.01
CA GLY A 4 20.33 -3.01 5.97
C GLY A 4 21.06 -4.26 6.48
N LYS A 5 21.12 -4.49 7.81
CA LYS A 5 21.78 -5.65 8.43
C LYS A 5 20.85 -6.42 9.36
N LEU A 6 20.24 -5.73 10.32
CA LEU A 6 19.27 -6.29 11.26
C LEU A 6 17.85 -5.78 10.96
N THR A 7 17.76 -4.60 10.36
CA THR A 7 16.50 -3.95 10.01
C THR A 7 16.51 -3.53 8.54
N PHE A 8 15.42 -3.80 7.84
CA PHE A 8 15.32 -3.60 6.39
C PHE A 8 14.13 -2.69 6.09
N ASP A 9 14.18 -2.01 4.94
CA ASP A 9 13.01 -1.32 4.46
C ASP A 9 11.95 -2.32 3.96
N ARG A 10 10.74 -1.81 3.82
CA ARG A 10 9.57 -2.62 3.45
C ARG A 10 9.70 -3.19 2.03
N LEU A 11 10.26 -2.45 1.07
CA LEU A 11 10.35 -2.90 -0.32
C LEU A 11 11.40 -4.01 -0.49
N SER A 12 12.55 -3.90 0.19
CA SER A 12 13.52 -4.99 0.27
C SER A 12 12.89 -6.27 0.84
N SER A 13 12.01 -6.13 1.84
CA SER A 13 11.29 -7.26 2.46
C SER A 13 10.26 -7.89 1.51
N VAL A 14 9.56 -7.07 0.71
CA VAL A 14 8.63 -7.56 -0.34
C VAL A 14 9.40 -8.30 -1.42
N PHE A 15 10.53 -7.78 -1.87
CA PHE A 15 11.35 -8.41 -2.90
C PHE A 15 11.77 -9.85 -2.51
N VAL A 16 12.25 -10.06 -1.27
CA VAL A 16 12.66 -11.39 -0.81
C VAL A 16 11.50 -12.33 -0.51
N SER A 17 10.26 -11.82 -0.41
CA SER A 17 9.07 -12.68 -0.26
C SER A 17 8.74 -13.48 -1.53
N ASN A 18 9.33 -13.09 -2.67
CA ASN A 18 9.07 -13.68 -3.98
C ASN A 18 7.58 -13.65 -4.38
N THR A 19 6.83 -12.67 -3.86
CA THR A 19 5.45 -12.42 -4.29
C THR A 19 5.44 -11.86 -5.72
N VAL A 20 4.57 -12.41 -6.57
CA VAL A 20 4.48 -12.01 -7.97
C VAL A 20 3.01 -12.03 -8.39
N HIS A 21 2.63 -10.98 -9.12
CA HIS A 21 1.33 -10.82 -9.77
C HIS A 21 1.58 -10.57 -11.26
N GLU A 22 0.74 -11.13 -12.13
CA GLU A 22 0.71 -10.78 -13.56
C GLU A 22 0.45 -9.28 -13.74
N GLU A 23 1.16 -8.65 -14.68
CA GLU A 23 1.28 -7.20 -14.82
C GLU A 23 -0.04 -6.51 -15.16
N ASN A 24 -0.89 -7.15 -15.96
CA ASN A 24 -2.14 -6.56 -16.44
C ASN A 24 -3.38 -7.09 -15.72
N GLN A 25 -3.20 -7.87 -14.65
CA GLN A 25 -4.34 -8.37 -13.91
C GLN A 25 -5.03 -7.22 -13.16
N PRO A 26 -6.36 -7.21 -13.07
CA PRO A 26 -7.08 -6.21 -12.29
C PRO A 26 -6.71 -6.32 -10.80
N SER A 27 -6.71 -5.18 -10.09
CA SER A 27 -6.50 -5.17 -8.64
C SER A 27 -7.51 -6.10 -7.95
N HIS A 28 -6.99 -7.06 -7.17
CA HIS A 28 -7.79 -7.96 -6.35
C HIS A 28 -8.23 -7.32 -5.01
N LEU A 29 -7.71 -6.13 -4.69
CA LEU A 29 -8.09 -5.34 -3.53
C LEU A 29 -9.11 -4.31 -3.98
N LYS A 30 -10.38 -4.59 -3.67
CA LYS A 30 -11.52 -3.79 -4.12
C LYS A 30 -12.03 -2.92 -2.98
N LEU A 31 -12.17 -1.64 -3.26
CA LEU A 31 -12.87 -0.71 -2.37
C LEU A 31 -14.36 -0.78 -2.68
N ALA A 32 -15.19 -0.87 -1.63
CA ALA A 32 -16.63 -0.68 -1.78
C ALA A 32 -16.95 0.77 -2.18
N ASP A 33 -16.16 1.72 -1.66
CA ASP A 33 -16.22 3.14 -2.00
C ASP A 33 -14.80 3.69 -2.08
N ALA A 34 -14.46 4.27 -3.25
CA ALA A 34 -13.14 4.78 -3.54
C ALA A 34 -12.85 6.16 -2.92
N SER A 35 -13.87 6.87 -2.42
CA SER A 35 -13.68 8.18 -1.78
C SER A 35 -13.18 8.06 -0.34
N ILE A 36 -13.56 6.99 0.37
CA ILE A 36 -13.31 6.80 1.81
C ILE A 36 -11.84 6.97 2.21
N PRO A 37 -10.83 6.41 1.51
CA PRO A 37 -9.43 6.55 1.91
C PRO A 37 -8.98 8.01 1.99
N VAL A 38 -9.42 8.85 1.05
CA VAL A 38 -9.02 10.27 0.97
C VAL A 38 -9.95 11.17 1.79
N GLU A 39 -11.27 11.00 1.66
CA GLU A 39 -12.24 11.92 2.26
C GLU A 39 -12.50 11.66 3.75
N VAL A 40 -12.28 10.41 4.21
CA VAL A 40 -12.60 10.00 5.58
C VAL A 40 -11.34 9.56 6.32
N ASN A 41 -10.63 8.57 5.81
CA ASN A 41 -9.58 7.94 6.58
C ASN A 41 -8.32 8.81 6.71
N LEU A 42 -7.92 9.48 5.63
CA LEU A 42 -6.78 10.40 5.65
C LEU A 42 -6.96 11.52 6.69
N PRO A 43 -8.03 12.35 6.67
CA PRO A 43 -8.17 13.44 7.63
C PRO A 43 -8.42 12.96 9.07
N LYS A 44 -9.07 11.80 9.26
CA LYS A 44 -9.47 11.33 10.60
C LYS A 44 -8.41 10.46 11.28
N TYR A 45 -7.64 9.70 10.50
CA TYR A 45 -6.76 8.64 11.00
C TYR A 45 -5.38 8.61 10.32
N ASP A 46 -5.05 9.63 9.52
CA ASP A 46 -3.79 9.70 8.75
C ASP A 46 -3.61 8.51 7.78
N GLU A 47 -4.73 8.04 7.23
CA GLU A 47 -4.88 6.86 6.38
C GLU A 47 -4.04 5.64 6.84
N PRO A 48 -4.57 4.83 7.79
CA PRO A 48 -3.80 3.82 8.51
C PRO A 48 -3.31 2.68 7.60
N ALA A 49 -3.92 2.49 6.42
CA ALA A 49 -3.53 1.48 5.44
C ALA A 49 -2.07 1.62 4.99
N GLN A 50 -1.54 2.84 4.98
CA GLN A 50 -0.12 3.11 4.70
C GLN A 50 0.82 2.45 5.70
N ARG A 51 0.33 2.15 6.92
CA ARG A 51 1.11 1.70 8.07
C ARG A 51 0.85 0.23 8.41
N TYR A 52 -0.41 -0.20 8.49
CA TYR A 52 -0.73 -1.59 8.83
C TYR A 52 -0.42 -2.57 7.70
N CYS A 53 -0.38 -2.09 6.44
CA CYS A 53 -0.03 -2.93 5.31
C CYS A 53 1.45 -3.35 5.39
N PRO A 54 1.75 -4.66 5.50
CA PRO A 54 3.11 -5.13 5.64
C PRO A 54 3.93 -5.01 4.35
N ALA A 55 3.28 -4.76 3.21
CA ALA A 55 3.91 -4.83 1.89
C ALA A 55 3.89 -3.52 1.09
N GLY A 56 3.41 -2.41 1.68
CA GLY A 56 3.38 -1.11 0.99
C GLY A 56 2.49 -1.12 -0.25
N VAL A 57 1.35 -1.80 -0.14
CA VAL A 57 0.33 -1.82 -1.19
C VAL A 57 -0.42 -0.49 -1.26
N TYR A 58 -0.71 0.13 -0.12
CA TYR A 58 -1.50 1.34 -0.06
C TYR A 58 -0.62 2.57 0.19
N GLU A 59 -0.82 3.61 -0.60
CA GLU A 59 -0.07 4.86 -0.55
C GLU A 59 -0.99 6.05 -0.83
N ILE A 60 -0.75 7.18 -0.15
CA ILE A 60 -1.30 8.47 -0.51
C ILE A 60 -0.26 9.22 -1.35
N VAL A 61 -0.55 9.36 -2.64
CA VAL A 61 0.27 10.15 -3.57
C VAL A 61 -0.22 11.59 -3.55
N GLN A 62 0.68 12.54 -3.36
CA GLN A 62 0.36 13.96 -3.45
C GLN A 62 0.43 14.41 -4.90
N GLU A 63 -0.70 14.84 -5.47
CA GLU A 63 -0.79 15.35 -6.85
C GLU A 63 -1.27 16.81 -6.84
N GLU A 64 -1.17 17.50 -7.98
CA GLU A 64 -1.58 18.91 -8.09
C GLU A 64 -3.06 19.14 -7.75
N THR A 65 -3.90 18.15 -8.01
CA THR A 65 -5.35 18.17 -7.73
C THR A 65 -5.69 17.76 -6.30
N GLY A 66 -4.69 17.34 -5.50
CA GLY A 66 -4.86 16.87 -4.13
C GLY A 66 -4.31 15.45 -3.90
N PRO A 67 -4.50 14.91 -2.69
CA PRO A 67 -4.07 13.55 -2.36
C PRO A 67 -4.90 12.49 -3.11
N ARG A 68 -4.22 11.50 -3.69
CA ARG A 68 -4.82 10.34 -4.36
C ARG A 68 -4.44 9.06 -3.65
N PHE A 69 -5.42 8.18 -3.44
CA PHE A 69 -5.17 6.83 -2.93
C PHE A 69 -4.71 5.89 -4.06
N GLN A 70 -3.52 5.32 -3.92
CA GLN A 70 -2.88 4.42 -4.88
C GLN A 70 -2.82 3.00 -4.29
N ILE A 71 -3.25 2.00 -5.07
CA ILE A 71 -3.16 0.58 -4.72
C ILE A 71 -2.12 -0.10 -5.62
N ASN A 72 -0.95 -0.39 -5.07
CA ASN A 72 0.14 -1.14 -5.70
C ASN A 72 -0.09 -2.65 -5.49
N ALA A 73 -1.15 -3.19 -6.09
CA ALA A 73 -1.63 -4.56 -5.85
C ALA A 73 -0.58 -5.64 -6.13
N ALA A 74 0.39 -5.39 -7.00
CA ALA A 74 1.49 -6.30 -7.29
C ALA A 74 2.35 -6.65 -6.06
N ASN A 75 2.40 -5.77 -5.05
CA ASN A 75 3.14 -6.00 -3.81
C ASN A 75 2.37 -6.86 -2.82
N CYS A 76 1.09 -7.18 -3.05
CA CYS A 76 0.24 -7.82 -2.04
C CYS A 76 0.80 -9.19 -1.60
N VAL A 77 0.99 -9.41 -0.30
CA VAL A 77 1.44 -10.70 0.25
C VAL A 77 0.29 -11.55 0.80
N HIS A 78 -0.95 -11.18 0.48
CA HIS A 78 -2.18 -11.92 0.82
C HIS A 78 -2.40 -12.13 2.33
N CYS A 79 -1.86 -11.25 3.18
CA CYS A 79 -1.93 -11.33 4.64
C CYS A 79 -3.35 -11.20 5.25
N LYS A 80 -4.30 -10.62 4.51
CA LYS A 80 -5.70 -10.38 4.92
C LYS A 80 -5.88 -9.39 6.09
N THR A 81 -4.86 -8.58 6.38
CA THR A 81 -4.93 -7.40 7.25
C THR A 81 -5.65 -6.26 6.53
#